data_AF-A0A1W4X4Q4-F1
#
_entry.id   AF-A0A1W4X4Q4-F1
#
_cell.length_a   1.000
_cell.length_b   1.000
_cell.length_c   1.000
_cell.angle_alpha   90.00
_cell.angle_beta   90.00
_cell.angle_gamma   90.00
#
_symmetry.space_group_name_H-M   'P 1'
#
loop_
_entity.id
_entity.type
_entity.pdbx_description
1 polymer ?
#
loop_
_entity_poly.entity_id
_entity_poly.type
_entity_poly.pdbx_seq_one_letter_code
_entity_poly.pdbx_strand_id
1 'polypeptide(L)'
;MTHLPMSRVKTIMRSSADVESVHKEAVLSLAKATEGFLKGLSNEVFRSSRPAHTITYTHVSDVVHDCEKYEFLREIIPKKITVGDYKKLLQKEKITNGKNQDPANRSIVQ
;
A
#
# COMPACT_ATOMS: atom_id res chain seq x y z
N MET A 1 -24.34 16.00 -8.15
CA MET A 1 -24.72 14.67 -7.61
C MET A 1 -23.45 13.90 -7.25
N THR A 2 -23.40 13.23 -6.10
CA THR A 2 -22.38 12.24 -5.73
C THR A 2 -22.91 10.84 -6.04
N HIS A 3 -22.05 9.93 -6.51
CA HIS A 3 -22.38 8.54 -6.77
C HIS A 3 -22.27 7.67 -5.51
N LEU A 4 -21.54 8.16 -4.49
CA LEU A 4 -21.38 7.46 -3.22
C LEU A 4 -22.59 7.70 -2.29
N PRO A 5 -23.08 6.65 -1.59
CA PRO A 5 -24.20 6.78 -0.65
C PRO A 5 -23.79 7.59 0.59
N MET A 6 -24.36 8.79 0.73
CA MET A 6 -24.01 9.76 1.78
C MET A 6 -24.16 9.21 3.20
N SER A 7 -25.17 8.36 3.43
CA SER A 7 -25.38 7.70 4.72
C SER A 7 -24.19 6.81 5.11
N ARG A 8 -23.66 6.04 4.16
CA ARG A 8 -22.50 5.16 4.38
C ARG A 8 -21.23 5.98 4.58
N VAL A 9 -21.01 7.03 3.78
CA VAL A 9 -19.86 7.94 3.96
C VAL A 9 -19.88 8.52 5.37
N LYS A 10 -21.03 9.04 5.82
CA LYS A 10 -21.17 9.59 7.17
C LYS A 10 -20.93 8.56 8.28
N THR A 11 -21.39 7.32 8.09
CA THR A 11 -21.14 6.24 9.05
C THR A 11 -19.67 5.86 9.14
N ILE A 12 -18.94 5.81 8.01
CA ILE A 12 -17.49 5.56 8.00
C ILE A 12 -16.75 6.72 8.68
N MET A 13 -17.13 7.97 8.42
CA MET A 13 -16.50 9.12 9.11
C MET A 13 -16.62 9.04 10.64
N ARG A 14 -17.77 8.58 11.15
CA ARG A 14 -18.03 8.41 12.59
C ARG A 14 -17.46 7.14 13.21
N SER A 15 -16.89 6.21 12.42
CA SER A 15 -16.26 5.02 13.01
C SER A 15 -14.92 5.33 13.67
N SER A 16 -14.41 6.55 13.47
CA SER A 16 -13.22 7.05 14.17
C SER A 16 -13.62 7.53 15.56
N ALA A 17 -12.86 7.13 16.59
CA ALA A 17 -13.22 7.35 17.99
C ALA A 17 -13.39 8.84 18.37
N ASP A 18 -12.74 9.75 17.64
CA ASP A 18 -12.70 11.19 17.95
C ASP A 18 -13.73 12.03 17.18
N VAL A 19 -14.69 11.41 16.49
CA VAL A 19 -15.65 12.13 15.63
C VAL A 19 -17.06 12.09 16.23
N GLU A 20 -17.39 13.11 17.03
CA GLU A 20 -18.72 13.26 17.64
C GLU A 20 -19.80 13.66 16.63
N SER A 21 -19.50 14.62 15.74
CA SER A 21 -20.46 15.12 14.76
C SER A 21 -19.82 15.43 13.42
N VAL A 22 -20.59 15.25 12.34
CA VAL A 22 -20.13 15.47 10.97
C VAL A 22 -21.17 16.30 10.21
N HIS A 23 -20.75 17.49 9.78
CA HIS A 23 -21.56 18.40 8.97
C HIS A 23 -21.81 17.86 7.57
N LYS A 24 -22.97 18.19 6.98
CA LYS A 24 -23.37 17.71 5.64
C LYS A 24 -22.36 18.08 4.55
N GLU A 25 -21.82 19.31 4.60
CA GLU A 25 -20.80 19.78 3.65
C GLU A 25 -19.52 18.94 3.71
N ALA A 26 -19.08 18.55 4.92
CA ALA A 26 -17.91 17.68 5.07
C ALA A 26 -18.14 16.29 4.45
N VAL A 27 -19.34 15.72 4.63
CA VAL A 27 -19.70 14.45 3.98
C VAL A 27 -19.68 14.60 2.46
N LEU A 28 -20.20 15.71 1.92
CA LEU A 28 -20.25 15.98 0.48
C LEU A 28 -18.84 16.14 -0.11
N SER A 29 -18.00 16.95 0.52
CA SER A 29 -16.61 17.14 0.12
C SER A 29 -15.82 15.84 0.18
N LEU A 30 -15.99 15.04 1.23
CA LEU A 30 -15.31 13.74 1.33
C LEU A 30 -15.80 12.76 0.26
N ALA A 31 -17.11 12.70 -0.02
CA ALA A 31 -17.64 11.87 -1.09
C ALA A 31 -17.04 12.25 -2.45
N LYS A 32 -16.90 13.55 -2.75
CA LYS A 32 -16.26 14.03 -3.98
C LYS A 32 -14.76 13.77 -4.02
N ALA A 33 -14.06 13.98 -2.91
CA ALA A 33 -12.65 13.64 -2.80
C ALA A 33 -12.40 12.14 -3.03
N THR A 34 -13.28 11.28 -2.49
CA THR A 34 -13.19 9.82 -2.64
C THR A 34 -13.42 9.37 -4.08
N GLU A 35 -14.39 9.96 -4.78
CA GLU A 35 -14.59 9.74 -6.23
C GLU A 35 -13.33 10.10 -7.03
N GLY A 36 -12.74 11.27 -6.76
CA GLY A 36 -11.50 11.71 -7.39
C GLY A 36 -10.31 10.80 -7.08
N PHE A 37 -10.18 10.39 -5.82
CA PHE A 37 -9.15 9.46 -5.35
C PHE A 37 -9.24 8.11 -6.07
N LEU A 38 -10.43 7.49 -6.14
CA LEU A 38 -10.61 6.20 -6.81
C LEU A 38 -10.30 6.28 -8.30
N LYS A 39 -10.71 7.36 -8.97
CA LYS A 39 -10.38 7.59 -10.38
C LYS A 39 -8.86 7.76 -10.58
N GLY A 40 -8.22 8.54 -9.72
CA GLY A 40 -6.77 8.76 -9.75
C GLY A 40 -5.98 7.47 -9.56
N LEU A 41 -6.27 6.74 -8.49
CA LEU A 41 -5.64 5.45 -8.19
C LEU A 41 -5.86 4.44 -9.33
N SER A 42 -7.09 4.30 -9.82
CA SER A 42 -7.40 3.34 -10.89
C SER A 42 -6.63 3.66 -12.18
N ASN A 43 -6.53 4.94 -12.54
CA ASN A 43 -5.76 5.36 -13.71
C ASN A 43 -4.26 5.10 -13.55
N GLU A 44 -3.72 5.32 -12.35
CA GLU A 44 -2.30 5.11 -12.08
C GLU A 44 -1.93 3.63 -12.14
N VAL A 45 -2.74 2.78 -11.49
CA VAL A 45 -2.61 1.33 -11.57
C VAL A 45 -2.77 0.81 -13.00
N PHE A 46 -3.69 1.37 -13.78
CA PHE A 46 -3.87 0.98 -15.18
C PHE A 46 -2.69 1.42 -16.08
N ARG A 47 -2.03 2.52 -15.74
CA ARG A 47 -0.84 2.98 -16.48
C ARG A 47 0.37 2.11 -16.19
N SER A 48 0.53 1.66 -14.94
CA SER A 48 1.61 0.73 -14.55
C SER A 48 1.38 -0.70 -15.05
N SER A 49 0.13 -1.10 -15.31
CA SER A 49 -0.19 -2.46 -15.79
C SER A 49 0.07 -2.71 -17.28
N ARG A 50 0.49 -1.72 -18.06
CA ARG A 50 0.68 -1.88 -19.51
C ARG A 50 1.85 -2.84 -19.84
N PRO A 51 1.72 -3.71 -20.86
CA PRO A 51 0.66 -3.76 -21.88
C PRO A 51 -0.60 -4.54 -21.47
N ALA A 52 -0.66 -5.11 -20.27
CA ALA A 52 -1.84 -5.84 -19.81
C ALA A 52 -3.01 -4.86 -19.63
N HIS A 53 -4.08 -5.06 -20.40
CA HIS A 53 -5.34 -4.32 -20.29
C HIS A 53 -6.18 -4.76 -19.07
N THR A 54 -5.54 -5.33 -18.05
CA THR A 54 -6.20 -5.86 -16.85
C THR A 54 -5.49 -5.36 -15.59
N ILE A 55 -6.29 -5.00 -14.59
CA ILE A 55 -5.81 -4.61 -13.26
C ILE A 55 -5.83 -5.86 -12.38
N THR A 56 -4.68 -6.18 -11.79
CA THR A 56 -4.54 -7.27 -10.82
C THR A 56 -4.15 -6.68 -9.47
N TYR A 57 -4.27 -7.49 -8.41
CA TYR A 57 -3.84 -7.06 -7.06
C TYR A 57 -2.38 -6.62 -7.05
N THR A 58 -1.50 -7.34 -7.77
CA THR A 58 -0.06 -7.03 -7.83
C THR A 58 0.18 -5.62 -8.36
N HIS A 59 -0.53 -5.23 -9.42
CA HIS A 59 -0.43 -3.86 -9.96
C HIS A 59 -0.85 -2.80 -8.93
N VAL A 60 -1.90 -3.07 -8.13
CA VAL A 60 -2.33 -2.17 -7.05
C VAL A 60 -1.28 -2.09 -5.96
N SER A 61 -0.79 -3.24 -5.47
CA SER A 61 0.21 -3.29 -4.40
C SER A 61 1.54 -2.66 -4.83
N ASP A 62 1.92 -2.76 -6.10
CA ASP A 62 3.14 -2.11 -6.59
C ASP A 62 2.99 -0.59 -6.56
N VAL A 63 1.92 -0.03 -7.15
CA VAL A 63 1.67 1.42 -7.11
C VAL A 63 1.59 1.97 -5.68
N VAL A 64 0.94 1.25 -4.77
CA VAL A 64 0.80 1.65 -3.37
C VAL A 64 2.15 1.72 -2.65
N HIS A 65 3.06 0.80 -2.95
CA HIS A 65 4.36 0.74 -2.28
C HIS A 65 5.39 1.66 -2.94
N ASP A 66 5.31 1.84 -4.25
CA ASP A 66 6.28 2.60 -5.04
C ASP A 66 6.01 4.12 -5.02
N CYS A 67 4.79 4.57 -4.68
CA CYS A 67 4.43 5.99 -4.62
C CYS A 67 4.10 6.46 -3.19
N GLU A 68 4.81 7.49 -2.72
CA GLU A 68 4.68 8.06 -1.37
C GLU A 68 3.26 8.53 -1.03
N LYS A 69 2.54 9.11 -1.99
CA LYS A 69 1.15 9.58 -1.76
C LYS A 69 0.16 8.47 -1.39
N TYR A 70 0.53 7.21 -1.58
CA TYR A 70 -0.26 6.03 -1.20
C TYR A 70 0.29 5.30 0.02
N GLU A 71 1.25 5.89 0.74
CA GLU A 71 1.85 5.30 1.94
C GLU A 71 0.82 4.83 2.96
N PHE A 72 -0.24 5.62 3.17
CA PHE A 72 -1.33 5.30 4.10
C PHE A 72 -2.07 3.98 3.76
N LEU A 73 -1.89 3.42 2.56
CA LEU A 73 -2.47 2.16 2.13
C LEU A 73 -1.53 0.96 2.28
N ARG A 74 -0.24 1.16 2.58
CA ARG A 74 0.76 0.07 2.57
C ARG A 74 0.43 -1.04 3.56
N GLU A 75 -0.09 -0.68 4.72
CA GLU A 75 -0.51 -1.63 5.76
C GLU A 75 -1.81 -2.35 5.39
N ILE A 76 -2.69 -1.68 4.62
CA ILE A 76 -3.97 -2.22 4.18
C ILE A 76 -3.80 -3.12 2.94
N ILE A 77 -2.81 -2.81 2.09
CA ILE A 77 -2.53 -3.47 0.81
C ILE A 77 -1.07 -3.92 0.79
N PRO A 78 -0.71 -5.00 1.51
CA PRO A 78 0.65 -5.51 1.54
C PRO A 78 1.04 -6.20 0.22
N LYS A 79 2.32 -6.16 -0.16
CA LYS A 79 2.82 -7.01 -1.26
C LYS A 79 2.73 -8.48 -0.86
N LYS A 80 2.14 -9.31 -1.73
CA LYS A 80 2.03 -10.75 -1.49
C LYS A 80 3.39 -11.41 -1.69
N ILE A 81 3.79 -12.27 -0.76
CA ILE A 81 4.91 -13.21 -0.92
C ILE A 81 4.39 -14.63 -0.80
N THR A 82 4.96 -15.56 -1.57
CA THR A 82 4.63 -16.97 -1.39
C THR A 82 5.42 -17.56 -0.21
N VAL A 83 4.95 -18.66 0.37
CA VAL A 83 5.73 -19.40 1.39
C VAL A 83 7.09 -19.83 0.84
N GLY A 84 7.16 -20.15 -0.46
CA GLY A 84 8.43 -20.45 -1.14
C GLY A 84 9.38 -19.25 -1.14
N ASP A 85 8.88 -18.06 -1.47
CA ASP A 85 9.67 -16.83 -1.47
C ASP A 85 10.13 -16.46 -0.06
N TYR A 86 9.26 -16.62 0.93
CA TYR A 86 9.60 -16.42 2.33
C TYR A 86 10.71 -17.37 2.80
N LYS A 87 10.63 -18.66 2.44
CA LYS A 87 11.70 -19.63 2.73
C LYS A 87 13.04 -19.24 2.10
N LYS A 88 13.02 -18.73 0.86
CA LYS A 88 14.23 -18.25 0.18
C LYS A 88 14.80 -17.00 0.87
N LEU A 89 13.95 -16.06 1.30
CA LEU A 89 14.38 -14.88 2.07
C LEU A 89 15.07 -15.29 3.37
N LEU A 90 14.48 -16.22 4.14
CA LEU A 90 15.09 -16.76 5.37
C LEU A 90 16.43 -17.44 5.11
N GLN A 91 16.56 -18.20 4.02
CA GLN A 91 17.83 -18.82 3.64
C GLN A 91 18.88 -17.77 3.27
N LYS A 92 18.49 -16.73 2.53
CA LYS A 92 19.38 -15.62 2.15
C LYS A 92 19.87 -14.82 3.36
N GLU A 93 19.00 -14.57 4.34
CA GLU A 93 19.37 -13.93 5.61
C GLU A 93 20.37 -14.77 6.40
N LYS A 94 20.16 -16.09 6.50
CA LYS A 94 21.10 -17.01 7.16
C LYS A 94 22.48 -17.02 6.49
N ILE A 95 22.53 -17.00 5.15
CA ILE A 95 23.79 -16.96 4.40
C ILE A 95 24.50 -15.61 4.60
N THR A 96 23.74 -14.50 4.61
CA THR A 96 24.30 -13.16 4.77
C THR A 96 24.85 -12.94 6.18
N ASN A 97 24.15 -13.41 7.22
CA ASN A 97 24.64 -13.37 8.60
C ASN A 97 25.78 -14.37 8.87
N GLY A 98 25.79 -15.53 8.22
CA GLY A 98 26.86 -16.52 8.35
C GLY A 98 28.20 -16.04 7.76
N LYS A 99 28.18 -15.27 6.67
CA LYS A 99 29.40 -14.71 6.04
C LYS A 99 30.06 -13.57 6.82
N ASN A 100 29.37 -12.96 7.79
CA ASN A 100 29.92 -11.92 8.65
C ASN A 100 30.64 -12.48 9.90
N GLN A 101 30.73 -13.82 10.04
CA GLN A 101 31.43 -14.50 11.13
C GLN A 101 32.73 -15.20 10.68
N ASP A 102 33.27 -14.90 9.49
CA ASP A 102 34.60 -15.37 9.11
C ASP A 102 35.68 -14.48 9.76
N PRO A 103 36.48 -14.99 10.73
CA PRO A 103 37.57 -14.22 11.35
C PRO A 103 38.74 -13.91 10.39
N ALA A 104 38.67 -14.36 9.14
CA ALA A 104 39.74 -14.21 8.15
C ALA A 104 39.87 -12.79 7.56
N ASN A 105 38.89 -11.89 7.73
CA ASN A 105 38.97 -10.52 7.21
C ASN A 105 39.52 -9.48 8.22
N ARG A 106 40.12 -9.91 9.34
CA ARG A 106 40.76 -9.00 10.32
C ARG A 106 42.26 -8.77 10.05
N SER A 107 42.89 -9.49 9.12
CA SER A 107 44.36 -9.49 8.99
C SER A 107 44.96 -8.67 7.83
N ILE A 108 44.28 -7.65 7.32
CA ILE A 108 44.95 -6.67 6.43
C ILE A 108 44.65 -5.24 6.89
N VAL A 109 45.12 -4.91 8.09
CA VAL A 109 45.50 -3.55 8.48
C VAL A 109 46.82 -3.66 9.24
N GLN A 110 47.91 -3.71 8.48
CA GLN A 110 49.21 -3.19 8.89
C GLN A 110 49.57 -2.06 7.95
#